data_AF-M1CA16-F1
#
_entry.id   AF-M1CA16-F1
#
_cell.length_a   1.000
_cell.length_b   1.000
_cell.length_c   1.000
_cell.angle_alpha   90.00
_cell.angle_beta   90.00
_cell.angle_gamma   90.00
#
_symmetry.space_group_name_H-M   'P 1'
#
loop_
_entity.id
_entity.type
_entity.pdbx_description
1 polymer ?
#
loop_
_entity_poly.entity_id
_entity_poly.type
_entity_poly.pdbx_seq_one_letter_code
_entity_poly.pdbx_strand_id
1 'polypeptide(L)'
;MFWSWLLESVLVPLPFAAKLPLTDQPKPTALSFLGITALSSEKRCFYAQVTAFYNYWLGFATVNDFCQEDEYKLTLASDRNSRRMMEDVNKKLRKKAKRDYNVTVRGLAEFVKRRDKRVIEMQIKRNEELEKKNEAGRKRMEELEREKADRVRNYVEPEWLRVEELQDGEIEEEQEEKGEEKELYCVVCGKKFKSEKQWINHEQSKKHKENEKMAALR
;
A
#
# COMPACT_ATOMS: atom_id res chain seq x y z
N MET A 1 -13.15 -56.61 47.68
CA MET A 1 -12.01 -56.63 46.74
C MET A 1 -11.39 -55.23 46.76
N PHE A 2 -10.72 -54.87 47.86
CA PHE A 2 -9.28 -55.06 48.15
C PHE A 2 -8.34 -53.90 47.78
N TRP A 3 -8.83 -52.71 47.44
CA TRP A 3 -7.98 -51.49 47.40
C TRP A 3 -8.72 -50.26 47.95
N SER A 4 -9.19 -50.37 49.20
CA SER A 4 -9.76 -49.26 50.01
C SER A 4 -8.94 -49.02 51.29
N TRP A 5 -7.62 -49.20 51.19
CA TRP A 5 -6.69 -49.11 52.32
C TRP A 5 -5.37 -48.51 51.81
N LEU A 6 -5.36 -47.20 51.54
CA LEU A 6 -4.14 -46.38 51.61
C LEU A 6 -4.48 -44.89 51.66
N LEU A 7 -5.47 -44.54 52.48
CA LEU A 7 -5.53 -43.22 53.12
C LEU A 7 -5.08 -43.44 54.58
N GLU A 8 -4.37 -42.47 55.13
CA GLU A 8 -3.96 -42.36 56.55
C GLU A 8 -2.69 -43.11 56.95
N SER A 9 -1.55 -42.47 56.70
CA SER A 9 -0.43 -42.54 57.64
C SER A 9 0.37 -41.24 57.57
N VAL A 10 0.51 -40.60 58.73
CA VAL A 10 1.38 -39.48 59.09
C VAL A 10 0.78 -38.08 58.96
N LEU A 11 0.01 -37.74 60.00
CA LEU A 11 -0.09 -36.37 60.51
C LEU A 11 1.08 -36.13 61.48
N VAL A 12 1.94 -35.14 61.20
CA VAL A 12 2.70 -34.42 62.23
C VAL A 12 2.60 -32.92 61.90
N PRO A 13 2.18 -32.06 62.87
CA PRO A 13 1.98 -30.63 62.65
C PRO A 13 3.19 -29.78 63.05
N LEU A 14 3.14 -28.49 62.64
CA LEU A 14 3.81 -27.27 63.13
C LEU A 14 4.89 -26.65 62.19
N PRO A 15 5.16 -25.32 62.23
CA PRO A 15 4.39 -24.19 62.75
C PRO A 15 4.26 -23.00 61.76
N PHE A 16 3.44 -22.04 62.18
CA PHE A 16 3.27 -20.66 61.70
C PHE A 16 4.59 -19.99 61.22
N ALA A 17 4.65 -19.58 59.94
CA ALA A 17 5.64 -18.63 59.44
C ALA A 17 5.10 -17.79 58.26
N ALA A 18 4.87 -16.52 58.57
CA ALA A 18 4.91 -15.33 57.73
C ALA A 18 4.57 -15.43 56.22
N LYS A 19 3.46 -14.78 55.85
CA LYS A 19 3.25 -14.23 54.50
C LYS A 19 4.36 -13.18 54.23
N LEU A 20 5.24 -13.45 53.27
CA LEU A 20 5.97 -12.43 52.52
C LEU A 20 5.55 -12.53 51.04
N PRO A 21 5.18 -11.43 50.37
CA PRO A 21 4.75 -11.49 48.98
C PRO A 21 5.96 -11.78 48.08
N LEU A 22 6.02 -12.99 47.52
CA LEU A 22 6.84 -13.25 46.34
C LEU A 22 6.27 -12.41 45.18
N THR A 23 7.01 -11.37 44.81
CA THR A 23 6.83 -10.75 43.51
C THR A 23 7.23 -11.77 42.45
N ASP A 24 6.23 -12.41 41.84
CA ASP A 24 6.40 -13.26 40.66
C ASP A 24 6.89 -12.39 39.49
N GLN A 25 8.19 -12.20 39.39
CA GLN A 25 8.82 -11.83 38.13
C GLN A 25 9.01 -13.13 37.33
N PRO A 26 8.35 -13.30 36.16
CA PRO A 26 8.52 -14.50 35.37
C PRO A 26 9.97 -14.60 34.91
N LYS A 27 10.67 -15.65 35.33
CA LYS A 27 12.06 -15.92 34.92
C LYS A 27 12.09 -16.08 33.39
N PRO A 28 12.96 -15.35 32.68
CA PRO A 28 13.08 -15.49 31.24
C PRO A 28 13.63 -16.89 30.91
N THR A 29 12.79 -17.73 30.31
CA THR A 29 13.22 -19.02 29.75
C THR A 29 14.07 -18.77 28.50
N ALA A 30 14.99 -19.69 28.19
CA ALA A 30 16.01 -19.56 27.14
C ALA A 30 15.47 -19.21 25.73
N LEU A 31 14.17 -19.40 25.47
CA LEU A 31 13.49 -19.03 24.23
C LEU A 31 13.21 -17.52 24.10
N SER A 32 13.22 -16.78 25.19
CA SER A 32 13.13 -15.31 25.18
C SER A 32 14.37 -14.65 24.56
N PHE A 33 15.52 -15.33 24.55
CA PHE A 33 16.80 -14.81 24.06
C PHE A 33 16.87 -14.69 22.53
N LEU A 34 16.00 -15.41 21.80
CA LEU A 34 15.86 -15.31 20.34
C LEU A 34 14.67 -14.47 19.91
N GLY A 35 13.99 -13.77 20.84
CA GLY A 35 12.83 -12.93 20.53
C GLY A 35 11.60 -13.69 20.03
N ILE A 36 11.61 -15.03 20.09
CA ILE A 36 10.47 -15.86 19.70
C ILE A 36 9.58 -16.01 20.93
N THR A 37 8.57 -15.14 21.04
CA THR A 37 7.53 -15.29 22.06
C THR A 37 6.80 -16.61 21.85
N ALA A 38 6.94 -17.53 22.81
CA ALA A 38 6.16 -18.75 22.84
C ALA A 38 4.67 -18.43 22.81
N LEU A 39 3.88 -19.28 22.15
CA LEU A 39 2.42 -19.21 22.13
C LEU A 39 1.91 -19.59 23.54
N SER A 40 2.04 -18.67 24.51
CA SER A 40 1.60 -18.91 25.88
C SER A 40 0.10 -19.17 25.92
N SER A 41 -0.28 -20.26 26.59
CA SER A 41 -1.66 -20.70 26.84
C SER A 41 -2.40 -19.80 27.84
N GLU A 42 -1.76 -18.76 28.38
CA GLU A 42 -2.39 -17.87 29.35
C GLU A 42 -3.30 -16.82 28.69
N LYS A 43 -4.51 -16.71 29.22
CA LYS A 43 -5.68 -15.96 28.69
C LYS A 43 -5.53 -14.43 28.62
N ARG A 44 -4.31 -13.90 28.74
CA ARG A 44 -3.98 -12.47 28.60
C ARG A 44 -2.75 -12.27 27.71
N CYS A 45 -2.73 -12.92 26.54
CA CYS A 45 -1.78 -12.53 25.52
C CYS A 45 -2.23 -11.17 24.94
N PHE A 46 -1.46 -10.12 25.23
CA PHE A 46 -1.74 -8.77 24.75
C PHE A 46 -1.71 -8.75 23.22
N TYR A 47 -2.70 -8.11 22.59
CA TYR A 47 -2.88 -8.13 21.13
C TYR A 47 -1.64 -7.76 20.32
N ALA A 48 -0.74 -6.93 20.87
CA ALA A 48 0.53 -6.62 20.23
C ALA A 48 1.48 -7.83 20.15
N GLN A 49 1.48 -8.73 21.14
CA GLN A 49 2.28 -9.95 21.11
C GLN A 49 1.78 -10.91 20.03
N VAL A 50 0.47 -11.08 19.90
CA VAL A 50 -0.14 -11.90 18.84
C VAL A 50 0.21 -11.34 17.46
N THR A 51 0.15 -10.02 17.32
CA THR A 51 0.47 -9.35 16.06
C THR A 51 1.96 -9.46 15.73
N ALA A 52 2.86 -9.27 16.70
CA ALA A 52 4.30 -9.44 16.53
C ALA A 52 4.66 -10.87 16.12
N PHE A 53 4.05 -11.87 16.77
CA PHE A 53 4.21 -13.28 16.45
C PHE A 53 3.86 -13.56 14.98
N TYR A 54 2.65 -13.20 14.54
CA TYR A 54 2.26 -13.45 13.16
C TYR A 54 3.04 -12.62 12.14
N ASN A 55 3.48 -11.41 12.48
CA ASN A 55 4.33 -10.62 11.59
C ASN A 55 5.68 -11.31 11.33
N TYR A 56 6.29 -11.89 12.37
CA TYR A 56 7.52 -12.67 12.21
C TYR A 56 7.30 -13.91 11.33
N TRP A 57 6.25 -14.69 11.60
CA TRP A 57 6.01 -15.95 10.87
C TRP A 57 5.51 -15.75 9.44
N LEU A 58 4.73 -14.71 9.17
CA LEU A 58 4.34 -14.35 7.80
C LEU A 58 5.54 -13.81 6.99
N GLY A 59 6.49 -13.17 7.68
CA GLY A 59 7.76 -12.72 7.11
C GLY A 59 8.88 -13.78 7.11
N PHE A 60 8.59 -15.02 7.51
CA PHE A 60 9.61 -16.03 7.76
C PHE A 60 10.51 -16.28 6.54
N ALA A 61 11.81 -16.37 6.77
CA ALA A 61 12.81 -16.69 5.75
C ALA A 61 13.85 -17.64 6.32
N THR A 62 14.13 -18.73 5.59
CA THR A 62 15.14 -19.70 5.99
C THR A 62 16.57 -19.21 5.84
N VAL A 63 17.41 -19.63 6.78
CA VAL A 63 18.87 -19.57 6.71
C VAL A 63 19.46 -20.81 6.02
N ASN A 64 18.66 -21.85 5.78
CA ASN A 64 19.12 -23.07 5.09
C ASN A 64 19.59 -22.76 3.64
N ASP A 65 20.66 -23.45 3.24
CA ASP A 65 21.33 -23.33 1.95
C ASP A 65 20.85 -24.34 0.91
N PHE A 66 20.09 -25.37 1.32
CA PHE A 66 19.48 -26.37 0.44
C PHE A 66 20.48 -27.10 -0.47
N CYS A 67 21.72 -27.31 -0.03
CA CYS A 67 22.75 -28.03 -0.81
C CYS A 67 22.37 -29.50 -1.10
N GLN A 68 21.43 -30.06 -0.35
CA GLN A 68 20.89 -31.41 -0.57
C GLN A 68 20.07 -31.53 -1.87
N GLU A 69 19.59 -30.40 -2.39
CA GLU A 69 18.78 -30.32 -3.62
C GLU A 69 19.66 -30.22 -4.89
N ASP A 70 20.98 -30.38 -4.75
CA ASP A 70 21.89 -30.38 -5.89
C ASP A 70 21.80 -31.68 -6.68
N GLU A 71 21.38 -31.58 -7.94
CA GLU A 71 21.35 -32.73 -8.86
C GLU A 71 22.76 -33.06 -9.40
N TYR A 72 23.58 -32.05 -9.67
CA TYR A 72 24.87 -32.23 -10.33
C TYR A 72 26.04 -32.08 -9.37
N LYS A 73 26.98 -33.03 -9.40
CA LYS A 73 28.28 -32.89 -8.71
C LYS A 73 29.27 -32.14 -9.60
N LEU A 74 29.69 -30.96 -9.16
CA LEU A 74 30.59 -30.09 -9.94
C LEU A 74 31.96 -30.71 -10.26
N THR A 75 32.39 -31.70 -9.46
CA THR A 75 33.63 -32.44 -9.67
C THR A 75 33.59 -33.36 -10.87
N LEU A 76 32.40 -33.73 -11.37
CA LEU A 76 32.21 -34.60 -12.53
C LEU A 76 32.17 -33.84 -13.86
N ALA A 77 32.42 -32.52 -13.84
CA ALA A 77 32.41 -31.70 -15.04
C ALA A 77 33.55 -32.07 -16.00
N SER A 78 33.22 -32.30 -17.28
CA SER A 78 34.23 -32.48 -18.34
C SER A 78 35.00 -31.19 -18.63
N ASP A 79 34.26 -30.08 -18.76
CA ASP A 79 34.77 -28.80 -19.23
C ASP A 79 34.30 -27.64 -18.36
N ARG A 80 35.01 -26.50 -18.45
CA ARG A 80 34.63 -25.26 -17.75
C ARG A 80 33.20 -24.82 -18.07
N ASN A 81 32.76 -25.00 -19.31
CA ASN A 81 31.40 -24.63 -19.72
C ASN A 81 30.35 -25.56 -19.08
N SER A 82 30.62 -26.87 -19.09
CA SER A 82 29.78 -27.87 -18.42
C SER A 82 29.67 -27.61 -16.92
N ARG A 83 30.78 -27.25 -16.26
CA ARG A 83 30.77 -26.88 -14.83
C ARG A 83 29.87 -25.67 -14.56
N ARG A 84 29.96 -24.63 -15.38
CA ARG A 84 29.11 -23.42 -15.24
C ARG A 84 27.63 -23.74 -15.42
N MET A 85 27.29 -24.53 -16.43
CA MET A 85 25.90 -24.97 -16.63
C MET A 85 25.37 -25.75 -15.43
N MET A 86 26.17 -26.69 -14.89
CA MET A 86 25.80 -27.44 -13.70
C MET A 86 25.65 -26.55 -12.45
N GLU A 87 26.54 -25.57 -12.25
CA GLU A 87 26.43 -24.57 -11.17
C GLU A 87 25.15 -23.75 -11.29
N ASP A 88 24.82 -23.30 -12.49
CA ASP A 88 23.61 -22.51 -12.74
C ASP A 88 22.33 -23.32 -12.50
N VAL A 89 22.33 -24.61 -12.89
CA VAL A 89 21.20 -25.51 -12.62
C VAL A 89 21.05 -25.74 -11.11
N ASN A 90 22.12 -26.12 -10.41
CA ASN A 90 22.07 -26.30 -8.95
C ASN A 90 21.63 -25.02 -8.24
N LYS A 91 22.14 -23.85 -8.64
CA LYS A 91 21.72 -22.56 -8.08
C LYS A 91 20.23 -22.31 -8.29
N LYS A 92 19.66 -22.69 -9.44
CA LYS A 92 18.22 -22.59 -9.70
C LYS A 92 17.43 -23.56 -8.82
N LEU A 93 17.90 -24.80 -8.65
CA LEU A 93 17.27 -25.81 -7.78
C LEU A 93 17.25 -25.36 -6.32
N ARG A 94 18.39 -24.93 -5.77
CA ARG A 94 18.47 -24.39 -4.40
C ARG A 94 17.54 -23.19 -4.20
N LYS A 95 17.51 -22.25 -5.17
CA LYS A 95 16.60 -21.10 -5.14
C LYS A 95 15.13 -21.51 -5.20
N LYS A 96 14.80 -22.57 -5.95
CA LYS A 96 13.44 -23.11 -6.03
C LYS A 96 13.06 -23.75 -4.69
N ALA A 97 13.85 -24.69 -4.18
CA ALA A 97 13.61 -25.34 -2.89
C ALA A 97 13.48 -24.33 -1.73
N LYS A 98 14.34 -23.31 -1.69
CA LYS A 98 14.24 -22.24 -0.70
C LYS A 98 12.94 -21.45 -0.80
N ARG A 99 12.47 -21.15 -2.01
CA ARG A 99 11.18 -20.47 -2.22
C ARG A 99 10.03 -21.36 -1.78
N ASP A 100 10.01 -22.61 -2.24
CA ASP A 100 8.94 -23.57 -1.95
C ASP A 100 8.83 -23.79 -0.44
N TYR A 101 9.95 -23.98 0.27
CA TYR A 101 9.97 -24.11 1.72
C TYR A 101 9.44 -22.86 2.44
N ASN A 102 9.86 -21.66 2.03
CA ASN A 102 9.36 -20.44 2.65
C ASN A 102 7.85 -20.26 2.41
N VAL A 103 7.36 -20.62 1.21
CA VAL A 103 5.93 -20.60 0.89
C VAL A 103 5.16 -21.60 1.75
N THR A 104 5.66 -22.81 1.96
CA THR A 104 4.97 -23.81 2.80
C THR A 104 4.91 -23.37 4.27
N VAL A 105 6.00 -22.83 4.82
CA VAL A 105 6.02 -22.34 6.22
C VAL A 105 5.09 -21.13 6.38
N ARG A 106 5.13 -20.17 5.46
CA ARG A 106 4.23 -19.01 5.50
C ARG A 106 2.77 -19.44 5.34
N GLY A 107 2.48 -20.37 4.43
CA GLY A 107 1.16 -20.95 4.25
C GLY A 107 0.63 -21.66 5.50
N LEU A 108 1.51 -22.35 6.23
CA LEU A 108 1.16 -22.92 7.54
C LEU A 108 0.84 -21.82 8.56
N ALA A 109 1.66 -20.77 8.64
CA ALA A 109 1.41 -19.65 9.53
C ALA A 109 0.06 -18.95 9.22
N GLU A 110 -0.27 -18.75 7.94
CA GLU A 110 -1.56 -18.24 7.48
C GLU A 110 -2.71 -19.18 7.85
N PHE A 111 -2.53 -20.48 7.69
CA PHE A 111 -3.53 -21.48 8.07
C PHE A 111 -3.84 -21.46 9.56
N VAL A 112 -2.82 -21.31 10.40
CA VAL A 112 -2.99 -21.15 11.86
C VAL A 112 -3.63 -19.80 12.18
N LYS A 113 -3.19 -18.71 11.55
CA LYS A 113 -3.74 -17.36 11.73
C LYS A 113 -5.23 -17.29 11.42
N ARG A 114 -5.67 -17.96 10.35
CA ARG A 114 -7.09 -18.05 9.96
C ARG A 114 -7.95 -18.79 10.98
N ARG A 115 -7.37 -19.64 11.82
CA ARG A 115 -8.10 -20.41 12.86
C ARG A 115 -7.96 -19.85 14.26
N ASP A 116 -6.99 -18.98 14.52
CA ASP A 116 -6.80 -18.41 15.86
C ASP A 116 -7.97 -17.48 16.20
N LYS A 117 -8.80 -17.92 17.16
CA LYS A 117 -9.96 -17.18 17.66
C LYS A 117 -9.61 -15.75 18.07
N ARG A 118 -8.44 -15.55 18.67
CA ARG A 118 -7.97 -14.22 19.11
C ARG A 118 -7.76 -13.28 17.93
N VAL A 119 -7.26 -13.81 16.82
CA VAL A 119 -7.05 -13.05 15.58
C VAL A 119 -8.37 -12.77 14.89
N ILE A 120 -9.28 -13.74 14.86
CA ILE A 120 -10.61 -13.56 14.28
C ILE A 120 -11.37 -12.46 15.01
N GLU A 121 -11.44 -12.51 16.34
CA GLU A 121 -12.10 -11.49 17.17
C GLU A 121 -11.49 -10.09 16.95
N MET A 122 -10.16 -9.99 16.88
CA MET A 122 -9.48 -8.73 16.54
C MET A 122 -9.87 -8.22 15.15
N GLN A 123 -9.92 -9.10 14.16
CA GLN A 123 -10.19 -8.73 12.79
C GLN A 123 -11.63 -8.24 12.61
N ILE A 124 -12.60 -8.90 13.27
CA ILE A 124 -14.01 -8.49 13.29
C ILE A 124 -14.13 -7.11 13.91
N LYS A 125 -13.58 -6.90 15.11
CA LYS A 125 -13.64 -5.61 15.81
C LYS A 125 -13.02 -4.48 14.98
N ARG A 126 -11.86 -4.74 14.35
CA ARG A 126 -11.20 -3.77 13.48
C ARG A 126 -12.02 -3.45 12.23
N ASN A 127 -12.69 -4.44 11.64
CA ASN A 127 -13.55 -4.24 10.47
C ASN A 127 -14.79 -3.41 10.83
N GLU A 128 -15.43 -3.69 11.97
CA GLU A 128 -16.55 -2.89 12.48
C GLU A 128 -16.16 -1.43 12.73
N GLU A 129 -14.99 -1.18 13.32
CA GLU A 129 -14.46 0.18 13.52
C GLU A 129 -14.20 0.89 12.19
N LEU A 130 -13.68 0.18 11.20
CA LEU A 130 -13.44 0.72 9.85
C LEU A 130 -14.74 1.04 9.12
N GLU A 131 -15.75 0.18 9.20
CA GLU A 131 -17.07 0.40 8.61
C GLU A 131 -17.75 1.63 9.22
N LYS A 132 -17.72 1.77 10.55
CA LYS A 132 -18.21 2.97 11.24
C LYS A 132 -17.50 4.24 10.78
N LYS A 133 -16.17 4.19 10.62
CA LYS A 133 -15.39 5.32 10.11
C LYS A 133 -15.73 5.66 8.66
N ASN A 134 -15.94 4.65 7.82
CA ASN A 134 -16.30 4.84 6.42
C ASN A 134 -17.71 5.43 6.28
N GLU A 135 -18.67 4.94 7.06
CA GLU A 135 -20.03 5.50 7.07
C GLU A 135 -20.03 6.96 7.56
N ALA A 136 -19.30 7.25 8.63
CA ALA A 136 -19.13 8.63 9.11
C ALA A 136 -18.45 9.52 8.05
N GLY A 137 -17.46 8.99 7.33
CA GLY A 137 -16.83 9.67 6.19
C GLY A 137 -17.82 9.97 5.07
N ARG A 138 -18.63 8.99 4.68
CA ARG A 138 -19.67 9.15 3.65
C ARG A 138 -20.71 10.20 4.04
N LYS A 139 -21.19 10.18 5.28
CA LYS A 139 -22.14 11.19 5.79
C LYS A 139 -21.54 12.60 5.76
N ARG A 140 -20.27 12.76 6.15
CA ARG A 140 -19.58 14.06 6.07
C ARG A 140 -19.42 14.55 4.63
N MET A 141 -19.13 13.64 3.69
CA MET A 141 -19.02 14.00 2.27
C MET A 141 -20.37 14.44 1.69
N GLU A 142 -21.44 13.74 2.02
CA GLU A 142 -22.81 14.08 1.58
C GLU A 142 -23.27 15.43 2.19
N GLU A 143 -22.95 15.71 3.45
CA GLU A 143 -23.22 16.98 4.10
C GLU A 143 -22.48 18.14 3.39
N LEU A 144 -21.18 17.97 3.10
CA LEU A 144 -20.40 18.95 2.35
C LEU A 144 -20.93 19.17 0.93
N GLU A 145 -21.41 18.12 0.27
CA GLU A 145 -22.02 18.23 -1.06
C GLU A 145 -23.35 18.98 -1.01
N ARG A 146 -24.17 18.72 0.00
CA ARG A 146 -25.41 19.45 0.24
C ARG A 146 -25.15 20.93 0.53
N GLU A 147 -24.20 21.25 1.40
CA GLU A 147 -23.80 22.64 1.69
C GLU A 147 -23.30 23.37 0.43
N LYS A 148 -22.53 22.68 -0.43
CA LYS A 148 -22.10 23.24 -1.73
C LYS A 148 -23.28 23.47 -2.66
N ALA A 149 -24.20 22.51 -2.76
CA ALA A 149 -25.41 22.65 -3.58
C ALA A 149 -26.30 23.80 -3.06
N ASP A 150 -26.42 23.97 -1.75
CA ASP A 150 -27.16 25.07 -1.13
C ASP A 150 -26.47 26.42 -1.35
N ARG A 151 -25.13 26.47 -1.32
CA ARG A 151 -24.37 27.68 -1.67
C ARG A 151 -24.59 28.08 -3.13
N VAL A 152 -24.62 27.11 -4.04
CA VAL A 152 -24.91 27.36 -5.47
C VAL A 152 -26.36 27.81 -5.66
N ARG A 153 -27.33 27.17 -4.99
CA ARG A 153 -28.76 27.55 -5.05
C ARG A 153 -29.04 28.94 -4.49
N ASN A 154 -28.37 29.32 -3.40
CA ASN A 154 -28.52 30.63 -2.76
C ASN A 154 -27.54 31.68 -3.33
N TYR A 155 -26.87 31.40 -4.44
CA TYR A 155 -25.98 32.37 -5.06
C TYR A 155 -26.80 33.49 -5.69
N VAL A 156 -26.66 34.71 -5.15
CA VAL A 156 -27.21 35.93 -5.73
C VAL A 156 -26.07 36.65 -6.42
N GLU A 157 -26.21 36.89 -7.72
CA GLU A 157 -25.22 37.61 -8.52
C GLU A 157 -25.07 39.06 -8.02
N PRO A 158 -23.85 39.50 -7.65
CA PRO A 158 -23.62 40.88 -7.23
C PRO A 158 -23.99 41.89 -8.31
N GLU A 159 -24.52 43.06 -7.90
CA GLU A 159 -24.89 44.18 -8.79
C GLU A 159 -23.81 44.55 -9.81
N TRP A 160 -22.54 44.57 -9.39
CA TRP A 160 -21.41 44.94 -10.26
C TRP A 160 -21.06 43.89 -11.33
N LEU A 161 -21.60 42.67 -11.23
CA LEU A 161 -21.42 41.60 -12.21
C LEU A 161 -22.62 41.50 -13.18
N ARG A 162 -23.75 42.14 -12.85
CA ARG A 162 -24.87 42.29 -13.80
C ARG A 162 -24.40 43.12 -14.98
N VAL A 163 -24.25 42.49 -16.13
CA VAL A 163 -24.17 43.19 -17.41
C VAL A 163 -25.60 43.69 -17.66
N GLU A 164 -25.82 45.00 -17.65
CA GLU A 164 -27.07 45.57 -18.14
C GLU A 164 -27.20 45.14 -19.61
N GLU A 165 -28.15 44.24 -19.88
CA GLU A 165 -28.66 44.05 -21.24
C GLU A 165 -29.33 45.37 -21.62
N LEU A 166 -28.53 46.27 -22.22
CA LEU A 166 -29.02 47.46 -22.87
C LEU A 166 -30.09 47.00 -23.86
N GLN A 167 -31.33 47.33 -23.53
CA GLN A 167 -32.49 47.19 -24.38
C GLN A 167 -32.13 47.77 -25.75
N ASP A 168 -32.13 46.92 -26.78
CA ASP A 168 -31.98 47.29 -28.19
C ASP A 168 -33.07 48.31 -28.56
N GLY A 169 -32.82 49.57 -28.21
CA GLY A 169 -33.51 50.73 -28.74
C GLY A 169 -32.83 51.08 -30.04
N GLU A 170 -33.50 50.78 -31.15
CA GLU A 170 -33.37 51.45 -32.45
C GLU A 170 -31.94 51.91 -32.80
N ILE A 171 -31.05 50.96 -33.06
CA ILE A 171 -29.91 51.21 -33.93
C ILE A 171 -30.33 50.65 -35.29
N GLU A 172 -30.71 51.58 -36.16
CA GLU A 172 -31.01 51.35 -37.57
C GLU A 172 -29.95 50.47 -38.24
N GLU A 173 -30.41 49.65 -39.17
CA GLU A 173 -29.60 48.78 -40.01
C GLU A 173 -28.54 49.58 -40.78
N GLU A 174 -27.35 49.71 -40.20
CA GLU A 174 -26.12 49.88 -40.96
C GLU A 174 -25.21 48.71 -40.62
N GLN A 175 -25.34 47.64 -41.41
CA GLN A 175 -24.35 46.57 -41.48
C GLN A 175 -23.02 47.15 -41.98
N GLU A 176 -22.30 47.87 -41.12
CA GLU A 176 -20.85 47.91 -41.21
C GLU A 176 -20.34 46.69 -40.46
N GLU A 177 -20.14 45.62 -41.22
CA GLU A 177 -19.33 44.46 -40.86
C GLU A 177 -17.91 44.95 -40.49
N LYS A 178 -17.73 45.46 -39.27
CA LYS A 178 -16.42 45.64 -38.64
C LYS A 178 -15.90 44.25 -38.30
N GLY A 179 -15.48 43.55 -39.34
CA GLY A 179 -14.76 42.31 -39.24
C GLY A 179 -13.65 42.49 -38.22
N GLU A 180 -13.70 41.67 -37.16
CA GLU A 180 -12.56 41.46 -36.31
C GLU A 180 -11.40 41.06 -37.23
N GLU A 181 -10.52 42.01 -37.58
CA GLU A 181 -9.28 41.73 -38.27
C GLU A 181 -8.46 40.84 -37.33
N LYS A 182 -8.63 39.52 -37.45
CA LYS A 182 -7.84 38.52 -36.71
C LYS A 182 -6.39 38.72 -37.12
N GLU A 183 -5.62 39.46 -36.32
CA GLU A 183 -4.20 39.67 -36.54
C GLU A 183 -3.49 38.31 -36.49
N LEU A 184 -3.04 37.80 -37.64
CA LEU A 184 -2.35 36.51 -37.70
C LEU A 184 -0.86 36.71 -37.42
N TYR A 185 -0.34 36.04 -36.39
CA TYR A 185 1.04 36.20 -35.93
C TYR A 185 1.81 34.87 -35.96
N CYS A 186 3.01 34.89 -36.53
CA CYS A 186 3.93 33.76 -36.48
C CYS A 186 4.90 33.89 -35.30
N VAL A 187 4.80 32.99 -34.32
CA VAL A 187 5.64 32.98 -33.10
C VAL A 187 7.12 32.74 -33.41
N VAL A 188 7.43 31.88 -34.39
CA VAL A 188 8.80 31.50 -34.75
C VAL A 188 9.55 32.65 -35.45
N CYS A 189 8.85 33.40 -36.30
CA CYS A 189 9.45 34.46 -37.12
C CYS A 189 9.16 35.87 -36.63
N GLY A 190 8.28 36.05 -35.64
CA GLY A 190 7.89 37.35 -35.10
C GLY A 190 7.12 38.25 -36.08
N LYS A 191 6.52 37.67 -37.14
CA LYS A 191 5.88 38.42 -38.22
C LYS A 191 4.36 38.42 -38.09
N LYS A 192 3.76 39.60 -38.23
CA LYS A 192 2.31 39.82 -38.34
C LYS A 192 1.88 39.80 -39.80
N PHE A 193 0.73 39.20 -40.08
CA PHE A 193 0.16 39.07 -41.41
C PHE A 193 -1.28 39.58 -41.41
N LYS A 194 -1.65 40.31 -42.47
CA LYS A 194 -2.98 40.90 -42.63
C LYS A 194 -4.00 39.94 -43.27
N SER A 195 -3.53 38.84 -43.87
CA SER A 195 -4.38 37.86 -44.54
C SER A 195 -3.89 36.44 -44.28
N GLU A 196 -4.84 35.53 -44.10
CA GLU A 196 -4.60 34.10 -43.87
C GLU A 196 -3.80 33.45 -45.02
N LYS A 197 -4.04 33.86 -46.26
CA LYS A 197 -3.28 33.36 -47.42
C LYS A 197 -1.79 33.72 -47.35
N GLN A 198 -1.47 34.91 -46.82
CA GLN A 198 -0.08 35.33 -46.64
C GLN A 198 0.60 34.57 -45.50
N TRP A 199 -0.14 34.28 -44.44
CA TRP A 199 0.34 33.51 -43.29
C TRP A 199 0.62 32.03 -43.66
N ILE A 200 -0.28 31.38 -44.40
CA ILE A 200 -0.08 29.98 -44.87
C ILE A 200 1.14 29.88 -45.79
N ASN A 201 1.32 30.83 -46.72
CA ASN A 201 2.51 30.84 -47.58
C ASN A 201 3.80 31.07 -46.78
N HIS A 202 3.74 31.88 -45.72
CA HIS A 202 4.87 32.07 -44.81
C HIS A 202 5.26 30.76 -44.10
N GLU A 203 4.28 30.03 -43.56
CA GLU A 203 4.48 28.73 -42.88
C GLU A 203 5.11 27.68 -43.83
N GLN A 204 4.74 27.69 -45.11
CA GLN A 204 5.28 26.76 -46.09
C GLN A 204 6.67 27.13 -46.63
N SER A 205 7.13 28.37 -46.39
CA SER A 205 8.42 28.87 -46.88
C SER A 205 9.60 28.10 -46.27
N LYS A 206 10.63 27.84 -47.09
CA LYS A 206 11.88 27.18 -46.64
C LYS A 206 12.53 27.91 -45.45
N LYS A 207 12.46 29.25 -45.43
CA LYS A 207 13.00 30.07 -44.34
C LYS A 207 12.26 29.88 -43.02
N HIS A 208 10.93 29.71 -43.06
CA HIS A 208 10.14 29.46 -41.85
C HIS A 208 10.47 28.07 -41.28
N LYS A 209 10.49 27.03 -42.12
CA LYS A 209 10.83 25.65 -41.72
C LYS A 209 12.26 25.50 -41.20
N GLU A 210 13.21 26.26 -41.73
CA GLU A 210 14.58 26.28 -41.23
C GLU A 210 14.66 26.95 -39.85
N ASN A 211 14.00 28.10 -39.68
CA ASN A 211 13.90 28.78 -38.39
C ASN A 211 13.16 27.95 -37.34
N GLU A 212 12.11 27.21 -37.73
CA GLU A 212 11.37 26.29 -36.86
C GLU A 212 12.27 25.15 -36.37
N LYS A 213 13.06 24.55 -37.27
CA LYS A 213 14.06 23.53 -36.92
C LYS A 213 15.15 24.07 -35.99
N MET A 214 15.62 25.30 -36.23
CA MET A 214 16.62 25.95 -35.37
C MET A 214 16.03 26.32 -33.99
N ALA A 215 14.75 26.71 -33.93
CA ALA A 215 14.05 27.00 -32.68
C ALA A 215 13.79 25.73 -31.85
N ALA A 216 13.55 24.58 -32.49
CA ALA A 216 13.36 23.30 -31.82
C ALA A 216 14.65 22.65 -31.28
N LEU A 217 15.82 23.12 -31.71
CA LEU A 217 17.14 22.63 -31.28
C LEU A 217 17.81 23.51 -30.19
N ARG A 218 17.13 24.56 -29.75
CA ARG A 218 17.50 25.37 -28.58
C ARG A 218 16.73 24.91 -27.35
#